data_AF-A0A8T5S845-F1
#
_entry.id   AF-A0A8T5S845-F1
#
_cell.length_a   1.000
_cell.length_b   1.000
_cell.length_c   1.000
_cell.angle_alpha   90.00
_cell.angle_beta   90.00
_cell.angle_gamma   90.00
#
_symmetry.space_group_name_H-M   'P 1'
#
loop_
_entity.id
_entity.type
_entity.pdbx_description
1 polymer ?
#
loop_
_entity_poly.entity_id
_entity_poly.type
_entity_poly.pdbx_seq_one_letter_code
_entity_poly.pdbx_strand_id
1 'polypeptide(L)' 'MISPENEKKRRDFLDQIIDELRNTPQSNDFYLSAFSTVAKFGLQLKAKQEKLFDGEDWNNLKIRKILLQKLERFLDTEFK' A
#
# COMPACT_ATOMS: atom_id res chain seq x y z
N MET A 1 13.28 21.25 -4.47
CA MET A 1 11.83 21.47 -4.30
C MET A 1 11.11 20.62 -5.31
N ILE A 2 10.23 19.72 -4.87
CA ILE A 2 9.30 19.02 -5.75
C ILE A 2 8.29 20.07 -6.21
N SER A 3 7.99 20.16 -7.51
CA SER A 3 6.97 21.10 -7.99
C SER A 3 5.58 20.69 -7.50
N PRO A 4 4.65 21.62 -7.26
CA PRO A 4 3.27 21.28 -6.86
C PRO A 4 2.59 20.28 -7.82
N GLU A 5 2.94 20.33 -9.11
CA GLU A 5 2.46 19.38 -10.11
C GLU A 5 2.96 17.96 -9.88
N ASN A 6 4.22 17.80 -9.45
CA ASN A 6 4.81 16.50 -9.14
C ASN A 6 4.21 15.92 -7.86
N GLU A 7 3.89 16.75 -6.86
CA GLU A 7 3.19 16.29 -5.65
C GLU A 7 1.77 15.82 -5.96
N LYS A 8 1.05 16.53 -6.84
CA LYS A 8 -0.27 16.11 -7.31
C LYS A 8 -0.20 14.78 -8.07
N LYS A 9 0.73 14.65 -9.02
CA LYS A 9 0.92 13.38 -9.75
C LYS A 9 1.26 12.22 -8.83
N ARG A 10 2.06 12.45 -7.79
CA ARG A 10 2.37 11.43 -6.77
C ARG A 10 1.12 11.01 -6.00
N ARG A 11 0.30 11.98 -5.55
CA ARG A 11 -0.96 11.69 -4.86
C ARG A 11 -1.92 10.91 -5.75
N ASP A 12 -2.14 11.38 -6.98
CA ASP A 12 -3.03 10.72 -7.93
C ASP A 12 -2.58 9.27 -8.20
N PHE A 13 -1.27 9.03 -8.23
CA PHE A 13 -0.68 7.69 -8.38
C PHE A 13 -0.89 6.80 -7.15
N LEU A 14 -0.70 7.34 -5.94
CA LEU A 14 -0.96 6.62 -4.70
C LEU A 14 -2.45 6.24 -4.57
N ASP A 15 -3.34 7.18 -4.86
CA ASP A 15 -4.78 6.96 -4.80
C ASP A 15 -5.20 5.82 -5.75
N GLN A 16 -4.63 5.77 -6.96
CA GLN A 16 -4.87 4.66 -7.90
C GLN A 16 -4.47 3.31 -7.32
N ILE A 17 -3.28 3.21 -6.72
CA ILE A 17 -2.80 1.96 -6.11
C ILE A 17 -3.71 1.52 -4.96
N ILE A 18 -4.09 2.45 -4.09
CA ILE A 18 -4.92 2.16 -2.92
C ILE A 18 -6.35 1.79 -3.34
N ASP A 19 -6.90 2.44 -4.36
CA ASP A 19 -8.22 2.09 -4.90
C ASP A 19 -8.22 0.72 -5.59
N GLU A 20 -7.16 0.35 -6.30
CA GLU A 20 -7.01 -1.02 -6.84
C GLU A 20 -7.10 -2.05 -5.71
N LEU A 21 -6.34 -1.85 -4.63
CA LEU A 21 -6.32 -2.76 -3.48
C LEU A 21 -7.61 -2.76 -2.67
N ARG A 22 -8.32 -1.62 -2.61
CA ARG A 22 -9.64 -1.51 -1.99
C ARG A 22 -10.67 -2.34 -2.75
N ASN A 23 -10.58 -2.33 -4.09
CA ASN A 23 -11.51 -3.03 -4.98
C ASN A 23 -11.14 -4.51 -5.22
N THR A 24 -10.00 -4.98 -4.72
CA THR A 24 -9.66 -6.42 -4.77
C THR A 24 -10.80 -7.26 -4.16
N PRO A 25 -11.29 -8.29 -4.87
CA PRO A 25 -12.35 -9.17 -4.38
C PRO A 25 -12.07 -9.72 -2.99
N GLN A 26 -13.09 -9.84 -2.15
CA GLN A 26 -12.95 -10.37 -0.78
C GLN A 26 -12.54 -11.84 -0.75
N SER A 27 -12.72 -12.58 -1.84
CA SER A 27 -12.26 -13.95 -2.01
C SER A 27 -10.75 -14.06 -2.25
N ASN A 28 -10.10 -12.96 -2.64
CA ASN A 28 -8.65 -12.92 -2.82
C ASN A 28 -7.98 -12.56 -1.50
N ASP A 29 -6.88 -13.25 -1.20
CA ASP A 29 -6.02 -12.94 -0.08
C ASP A 29 -5.51 -11.49 -0.20
N PHE A 30 -6.03 -10.63 0.68
CA PHE A 30 -5.69 -9.21 0.70
C PHE A 30 -4.21 -9.00 1.03
N TYR A 31 -3.62 -9.91 1.84
CA TYR A 31 -2.18 -9.94 2.08
C TYR A 31 -1.42 -10.08 0.77
N LEU A 32 -1.77 -11.09 -0.04
CA LEU A 32 -1.07 -11.39 -1.29
C LEU A 32 -1.15 -10.20 -2.25
N SER A 33 -2.32 -9.58 -2.36
CA SER A 33 -2.52 -8.40 -3.22
C SER A 33 -1.66 -7.21 -2.78
N ALA A 34 -1.63 -6.93 -1.47
CA ALA A 34 -0.80 -5.88 -0.92
C ALA A 34 0.70 -6.18 -1.07
N PHE A 35 1.13 -7.42 -0.80
CA PHE A 35 2.51 -7.86 -0.96
C PHE A 35 2.97 -7.78 -2.42
N SER A 36 2.16 -8.29 -3.36
CA SER A 36 2.45 -8.21 -4.80
C SER A 36 2.54 -6.77 -5.28
N THR A 37 1.72 -5.87 -4.74
CA THR A 37 1.79 -4.43 -5.06
C THR A 37 3.11 -3.83 -4.59
N VAL A 38 3.51 -4.08 -3.35
CA VAL A 38 4.80 -3.62 -2.81
C VAL A 38 5.98 -4.21 -3.61
N ALA A 39 5.92 -5.50 -3.94
CA ALA A 39 6.96 -6.17 -4.72
C ALA A 39 7.05 -5.64 -6.17
N LYS A 40 5.93 -5.26 -6.79
CA LYS A 40 5.87 -4.63 -8.12
C LYS A 40 6.70 -3.35 -8.19
N PHE A 41 6.82 -2.63 -7.07
CA PHE A 41 7.64 -1.42 -6.96
C PHE A 41 9.05 -1.66 -6.43
N GLY A 42 9.46 -2.92 -6.21
CA GLY A 42 10.77 -3.25 -5.67
C GLY A 42 10.96 -2.90 -4.18
N LEU A 43 9.85 -2.65 -3.46
CA LEU A 43 9.87 -2.18 -2.07
C LEU A 43 9.82 -3.31 -1.03
N GLN A 44 9.87 -4.57 -1.45
CA GLN A 44 9.70 -5.73 -0.56
C GLN A 44 10.74 -5.82 0.56
N LEU A 45 12.00 -5.40 0.30
CA LEU A 45 13.05 -5.39 1.32
C LEU A 45 12.80 -4.31 2.38
N LYS A 46 12.39 -3.12 1.97
CA LYS A 46 12.06 -2.02 2.88
C LYS A 46 10.80 -2.31 3.70
N ALA A 47 9.76 -2.84 3.05
CA ALA A 47 8.56 -3.31 3.74
C ALA A 47 8.86 -4.37 4.80
N LYS A 48 9.83 -5.26 4.55
CA LYS A 48 10.31 -6.23 5.56
C LYS A 48 11.06 -5.56 6.69
N GLN A 49 11.93 -4.59 6.41
CA GLN A 49 12.66 -3.83 7.44
C GLN A 49 11.72 -3.04 8.35
N GLU A 50 10.68 -2.44 7.77
CA GLU A 50 9.63 -1.71 8.50
C GLU A 50 8.55 -2.61 9.11
N LYS A 51 8.67 -3.94 8.92
CA LYS A 51 7.68 -4.91 9.42
C LYS A 51 6.25 -4.56 8.97
N LEU A 52 6.12 -4.06 7.74
CA LEU A 52 4.86 -3.59 7.17
C LEU A 52 3.78 -4.67 7.27
N PHE A 53 4.17 -5.92 7.04
CA PHE A 53 3.29 -7.09 6.97
C PHE A 53 3.23 -7.93 8.26
N ASP A 54 3.91 -7.53 9.35
CA ASP A 54 3.97 -8.32 10.58
C ASP A 54 2.85 -7.95 11.57
N GLY A 55 2.26 -8.96 12.22
CA GLY A 55 1.50 -8.81 13.45
C GLY A 55 0.01 -8.51 13.30
N GLU A 56 -0.47 -8.15 12.11
CA GLU A 56 -1.91 -8.01 11.85
C GLU A 56 -2.51 -9.25 11.15
N ASP A 57 -3.81 -9.48 11.38
CA ASP A 57 -4.58 -10.46 10.62
C ASP A 57 -5.02 -9.85 9.28
N TRP A 58 -4.21 -10.02 8.24
CA TRP A 58 -4.46 -9.48 6.91
C TRP A 58 -5.72 -10.01 6.23
N ASN A 59 -6.30 -11.10 6.75
CA ASN A 59 -7.57 -11.65 6.28
C ASN A 59 -8.79 -11.08 7.02
N ASN A 60 -8.57 -10.32 8.10
CA ASN A 60 -9.65 -9.72 8.86
C ASN A 60 -10.20 -8.47 8.17
N LEU A 61 -11.37 -8.62 7.54
CA LEU A 61 -12.07 -7.54 6.85
C LEU A 61 -12.36 -6.31 7.74
N LYS A 62 -12.50 -6.50 9.06
CA LYS A 62 -12.75 -5.39 10.00
C LYS A 62 -11.57 -4.44 10.12
N ILE A 63 -10.35 -4.92 9.88
CA ILE A 63 -9.14 -4.11 9.94
C ILE A 63 -8.60 -3.74 8.55
N ARG A 64 -9.23 -4.19 7.46
CA ARG A 64 -8.79 -3.91 6.08
C ARG A 64 -8.59 -2.42 5.80
N LYS A 65 -9.47 -1.57 6.33
CA LYS A 65 -9.32 -0.10 6.22
C LYS A 65 -8.03 0.40 6.89
N ILE A 66 -7.68 -0.15 8.05
CA ILE A 66 -6.46 0.20 8.79
C ILE A 66 -5.23 -0.27 8.02
N LEU A 67 -5.28 -1.49 7.46
CA LEU A 67 -4.20 -2.04 6.64
C LEU A 67 -3.97 -1.22 5.36
N LEU A 68 -5.04 -0.77 4.69
CA LEU A 68 -4.94 0.13 3.54
C LEU A 68 -4.27 1.46 3.93
N GLN A 69 -4.63 2.06 5.07
CA GLN A 69 -3.99 3.28 5.57
C GLN A 69 -2.51 3.08 5.93
N LYS A 70 -2.16 1.91 6.51
CA LYS A 70 -0.78 1.53 6.80
C LYS A 70 0.04 1.46 5.50
N LEU A 71 -0.52 0.82 4.47
CA LEU A 71 0.10 0.70 3.16
C LEU A 71 0.25 2.07 2.46
N GLU A 72 -0.79 2.90 2.50
CA GLU A 72 -0.77 4.26 1.93
C GLU A 72 0.35 5.11 2.52
N ARG A 73 0.52 5.09 3.84
CA ARG A 73 1.61 5.82 4.53
C ARG A 73 2.98 5.31 4.15
N PHE A 74 3.14 4.00 4.03
CA PHE A 74 4.39 3.39 3.59
C PHE A 74 4.74 3.85 2.16
N LEU A 75 3.80 3.72 1.22
CA LEU A 75 4.04 4.10 -0.18
C LEU A 75 4.26 5.62 -0.35
N ASP A 76 3.55 6.48 0.40
CA ASP A 76 3.79 7.93 0.36
C ASP A 76 5.18 8.30 0.91
N THR A 77 5.70 7.53 1.88
CA THR A 77 7.05 7.73 2.39
C THR A 77 8.10 7.31 1.37
N GLU A 78 7.87 6.19 0.69
CA GLU A 78 8.80 5.61 -0.26
C GLU A 78 8.82 6.31 -1.63
N PHE A 79 7.76 7.01 -2.01
CA PHE A 79 7.67 7.80 -3.24
C PHE A 79 8.03 9.29 -3.06
N LYS A 80 8.50 9.70 -1.88
CA LYS A 80 9.04 11.05 -1.64
C LYS A 80 10.45 11.19 -2.16
#